data_AF-A0A2D5S2M5-F1
#
_entry.id   AF-A0A2D5S2M5-F1
#
_cell.length_a   1.000
_cell.length_b   1.000
_cell.length_c   1.000
_cell.angle_alpha   90.00
_cell.angle_beta   90.00
_cell.angle_gamma   90.00
#
_symmetry.space_group_name_H-M   'P 1'
#
loop_
_entity.id
_entity.type
_entity.pdbx_description
1 polymer ?
#
loop_
_entity_poly.entity_id
_entity_poly.type
_entity_poly.pdbx_seq_one_letter_code
_entity_poly.pdbx_strand_id
1 'polypeptide(L)' 'MPSQLRLTGHVLSVYESSDTLATSCQSLSELTEQPQSFKELKIATGKLHGAFYLPHVEWVELVMDWVHQAGD' A
#
# COMPACT_ATOMS: atom_id res chain seq x y z
N MET A 1 12.22 9.14 -22.44
CA MET A 1 11.32 8.09 -21.92
C MET A 1 11.25 8.29 -20.41
N PRO A 2 10.06 8.48 -19.81
CA PRO A 2 9.99 8.51 -18.35
C PRO A 2 10.50 7.18 -17.81
N SER A 3 11.25 7.21 -16.71
CA SER A 3 11.75 6.01 -16.05
C SER A 3 10.58 5.10 -15.68
N GLN A 4 10.59 3.87 -16.16
CA GLN A 4 9.64 2.85 -15.74
C GLN A 4 9.84 2.60 -14.24
N LEU A 5 8.78 2.78 -13.45
CA LEU A 5 8.80 2.51 -12.02
C LEU A 5 9.07 1.02 -11.80
N ARG A 6 9.94 0.70 -10.84
CA ARG A 6 10.31 -0.67 -10.48
C ARG A 6 10.05 -0.89 -9.00
N LEU A 7 9.34 -1.96 -8.65
CA LEU A 7 9.09 -2.37 -7.27
C LEU A 7 9.92 -3.63 -6.98
N THR A 8 10.70 -3.60 -5.91
CA THR A 8 11.57 -4.72 -5.50
C THR A 8 11.45 -4.95 -4.00
N GLY A 9 11.83 -6.14 -3.52
CA GLY A 9 11.74 -6.50 -2.10
C GLY A 9 10.31 -6.79 -1.64
N HIS A 10 10.06 -6.69 -0.33
CA HIS A 10 8.73 -6.85 0.25
C HIS A 10 7.99 -5.51 0.17
N VAL A 11 6.75 -5.49 -0.32
CA VAL A 11 5.96 -4.27 -0.52
C VAL A 11 4.60 -4.42 0.16
N LEU A 12 4.29 -3.49 1.05
CA LEU A 12 2.95 -3.27 1.58
C LEU A 12 2.32 -2.05 0.88
N SER A 13 1.17 -2.24 0.25
CA SER A 13 0.31 -1.19 -0.29
C SER A 13 -0.94 -1.05 0.58
N VAL A 14 -1.27 0.17 1.01
CA VAL A 14 -2.50 0.47 1.73
C VAL A 14 -3.21 1.61 1.00
N TYR A 15 -4.46 1.41 0.60
CA TYR A 15 -5.24 2.44 -0.07
C TYR A 15 -6.63 2.59 0.55
N GLU A 16 -7.16 3.82 0.54
CA GLU A 16 -8.47 4.11 1.08
C GLU A 16 -9.56 4.00 0.01
N SER A 17 -10.62 3.27 0.31
CA SER A 17 -11.74 3.03 -0.59
C SER A 17 -12.49 4.30 -1.05
N SER A 18 -12.52 5.35 -0.21
CA SER A 18 -13.12 6.63 -0.57
C SER A 18 -12.13 7.62 -1.22
N ASP A 19 -10.86 7.28 -1.37
CA ASP A 19 -9.90 8.16 -2.04
C ASP A 19 -10.23 8.26 -3.55
N THR A 20 -10.33 9.48 -4.03
CA THR A 20 -10.63 9.79 -5.45
C THR A 20 -9.38 10.16 -6.24
N LEU A 21 -8.24 10.35 -5.56
CA LEU A 21 -6.96 10.71 -6.16
C LEU A 21 -6.04 9.50 -6.36
N ALA A 22 -6.11 8.55 -5.44
CA ALA A 22 -5.31 7.33 -5.49
C ALA A 22 -6.19 6.07 -5.56
N THR A 23 -5.62 5.00 -6.08
CA THR A 23 -6.27 3.69 -6.19
C THR A 23 -5.25 2.58 -5.93
N SER A 24 -5.68 1.33 -6.12
CA SER A 24 -4.84 0.13 -6.06
C SER A 24 -3.51 0.29 -6.83
N CYS A 25 -2.44 -0.20 -6.22
CA CYS A 25 -1.10 -0.33 -6.81
C CYS A 25 -0.87 -1.72 -7.43
N GLN A 26 -1.90 -2.56 -7.54
CA GLN A 26 -1.81 -3.92 -8.07
C GLN A 26 -1.13 -3.97 -9.45
N SER A 27 -1.47 -3.05 -10.35
CA SER A 27 -0.87 -2.98 -11.69
C SER A 27 0.64 -2.70 -11.67
N LEU A 28 1.14 -2.02 -10.65
CA LEU A 28 2.58 -1.79 -10.46
C LEU A 28 3.30 -3.05 -9.98
N SER A 29 2.63 -3.88 -9.18
CA SER A 29 3.17 -5.16 -8.70
C SER A 29 3.33 -6.21 -9.80
N GLU A 30 2.61 -6.02 -10.92
CA GLU A 30 2.55 -6.94 -12.06
C GLU A 30 3.47 -6.50 -13.22
N LEU A 31 4.28 -5.46 -13.02
CA LEU A 31 5.28 -5.04 -14.00
C LEU A 31 6.37 -6.10 -14.21
N THR A 32 7.18 -5.93 -15.25
CA THR A 32 8.22 -6.90 -15.65
C THR A 32 9.17 -7.26 -14.50
N GLU A 33 9.53 -6.29 -13.67
CA GLU A 33 10.28 -6.52 -12.43
C GLU A 33 9.29 -6.49 -11.26
N GLN A 34 9.06 -7.68 -10.68
CA GLN A 34 8.08 -7.89 -9.61
C GLN A 34 8.76 -7.85 -8.23
N PRO A 35 8.04 -7.39 -7.19
CA PRO A 35 8.53 -7.46 -5.82
C PRO A 35 8.65 -8.93 -5.34
N GLN A 36 9.48 -9.15 -4.32
CA GLN A 36 9.62 -10.45 -3.65
C GLN A 36 8.31 -10.86 -2.95
N SER A 37 7.60 -9.91 -2.36
CA SER A 37 6.20 -10.09 -1.94
C SER A 37 5.43 -8.79 -2.09
N PHE A 38 4.14 -8.90 -2.39
CA PHE A 38 3.23 -7.77 -2.48
C PHE A 38 1.98 -8.08 -1.66
N LYS A 39 1.71 -7.25 -0.65
CA LYS A 39 0.47 -7.29 0.14
C LYS A 39 -0.25 -5.97 -0.07
N GLU A 40 -1.47 -6.01 -0.56
CA GLU A 40 -2.31 -4.82 -0.69
C GLU A 40 -3.54 -4.92 0.20
N LEU A 41 -3.85 -3.83 0.90
CA LEU A 41 -4.98 -3.74 1.80
C LEU A 41 -5.79 -2.49 1.47
N LYS A 42 -7.10 -2.69 1.34
CA LYS A 42 -8.08 -1.62 1.20
C LYS A 42 -8.65 -1.31 2.57
N ILE A 43 -8.46 -0.08 3.04
CA ILE A 43 -9.13 0.44 4.24
C ILE A 43 -10.42 1.17 3.85
N ALA A 44 -11.26 1.49 4.83
CA ALA A 44 -12.57 2.13 4.60
C ALA A 44 -12.87 3.19 5.66
N THR A 45 -11.97 4.16 5.79
CA THR A 45 -12.06 5.19 6.83
C THR A 45 -13.06 6.31 6.48
N GLY A 46 -13.44 6.43 5.21
CA GLY A 46 -14.30 7.52 4.72
C GLY A 46 -13.61 8.90 4.70
N LYS A 47 -12.29 8.94 4.90
CA LYS A 47 -11.51 10.18 5.01
C LYS A 47 -10.89 10.64 3.68
N LEU A 48 -11.26 10.04 2.56
CA LEU A 48 -10.67 10.29 1.25
C LEU A 48 -9.13 10.14 1.31
N HIS A 49 -8.41 10.94 0.52
CA HIS A 49 -6.96 11.04 0.56
C HIS A 49 -6.38 11.37 1.95
N GLY A 50 -7.18 11.99 2.82
CA GLY A 50 -6.79 12.35 4.19
C GLY A 50 -6.70 11.18 5.18
N ALA A 51 -6.99 9.94 4.75
CA ALA A 51 -6.96 8.75 5.60
C ALA A 51 -5.61 8.51 6.32
N PHE A 52 -4.52 9.02 5.75
CA PHE A 52 -3.16 8.85 6.25
C PHE A 52 -2.58 10.10 6.93
N TYR A 53 -3.36 11.17 7.09
CA TYR A 53 -2.87 12.43 7.68
C TYR A 53 -2.65 12.33 9.19
N LEU A 54 -3.54 11.63 9.90
CA LEU A 54 -3.43 11.33 11.32
C LEU A 54 -3.21 9.82 11.49
N PRO A 55 -2.51 9.39 12.56
CA PRO A 55 -2.42 7.98 12.88
C PRO A 55 -3.82 7.40 13.09
N HIS A 56 -4.12 6.33 12.36
CA HIS A 56 -5.36 5.59 12.48
C HIS A 56 -5.04 4.11 12.61
N VAL A 57 -5.71 3.44 13.55
CA VAL A 57 -5.44 2.02 13.88
C VAL A 57 -5.49 1.12 12.64
N GLU A 58 -6.47 1.34 11.74
CA GLU A 58 -6.67 0.55 10.52
C GLU A 58 -5.45 0.46 9.60
N TRP A 59 -4.53 1.44 9.59
CA TRP A 59 -3.32 1.36 8.78
C TRP A 59 -2.04 1.34 9.60
N VAL A 60 -2.04 1.95 10.80
CA VAL A 60 -0.84 2.01 11.65
C VAL A 60 -0.46 0.60 12.13
N GLU A 61 -1.41 -0.18 12.64
CA GLU A 61 -1.10 -1.55 13.12
C GLU A 61 -0.59 -2.43 11.98
N LEU A 62 -1.20 -2.36 10.79
CA LEU A 62 -0.76 -3.08 9.61
C LEU A 62 0.68 -2.75 9.21
N VAL A 63 1.06 -1.47 9.27
CA VAL A 63 2.43 -1.02 8.97
C VAL A 63 3.39 -1.52 10.04
N MET A 64 3.02 -1.45 11.32
CA MET A 64 3.86 -1.93 12.41
C MET A 64 4.10 -3.44 12.34
N ASP A 65 3.05 -4.21 12.04
CA ASP A 65 3.13 -5.66 11.84
C ASP A 65 4.06 -6.00 10.66
N TRP A 66 3.90 -5.31 9.53
CA TRP A 66 4.75 -5.47 8.35
C TRP A 66 6.22 -5.12 8.62
N VAL A 67 6.50 -4.03 9.33
CA VAL A 67 7.87 -3.62 9.69
C VAL A 67 8.55 -4.65 10.59
N HIS A 68 7.81 -5.23 11.54
CA HIS A 68 8.34 -6.23 12.45
C HIS A 68 8.39 -7.65 11.87
N GLN A 69 7.92 -7.85 10.63
CA GLN A 69 7.72 -9.17 10.03
C GLN A 69 6.79 -10.06 10.89
N ALA A 70 5.94 -9.44 11.71
CA ALA A 70 4.95 -10.13 12.50
C ALA A 70 3.73 -10.38 11.60
N GLY A 71 3.68 -11.53 10.95
CA GLY A 71 2.55 -11.88 10.08
C GLY A 71 2.84 -12.74 8.85
N ASP A 72 4.09 -13.22 8.69
CA ASP A 72 4.47 -14.18 7.65
C ASP A 72 4.76 -15.58 8.25
#